data_AF-A0A7Y0A364-F1
#
_entry.id   AF-A0A7Y0A364-F1
#
_cell.length_a   1.000
_cell.length_b   1.000
_cell.length_c   1.000
_cell.angle_alpha   90.00
_cell.angle_beta   90.00
_cell.angle_gamma   90.00
#
_symmetry.space_group_name_H-M   'P 1'
#
loop_
_entity.id
_entity.type
_entity.pdbx_description
1 polymer ?
#
loop_
_entity_poly.entity_id
_entity_poly.type
_entity_poly.pdbx_seq_one_letter_code
_entity_poly.pdbx_strand_id
1 'polypeptide(L)'
;MIIDELKELLDEFLNRWTIENIENLTLQQYVGLHNKDTFCQWVETKTRKLGSIKGMTSIKFGIYERKDPNKKPKNYENDDKYSWLKGYGENRELAFTKIKTDIISIIKLSELGKFSEIDEIILPDLFKWKVAFLYSNERLIPIYKRDVHFKIAHHYGLSVNKKTRISEIQNLMMLNKPAHLDVYAFMWQLFEKFGKEDEKNEIFDIESTGKKSRRKRRATKSRNSTTQLRTVTRSYVAEQKHNKIQEALVEILSDKYGEENVILEENFVDIKLIQPEFTNFYEVKSSSYASECIKEALGQILLYSFYDSDIRKKNHIVVGQYPPTENDKKYIEFIKQNLKLDFEYINVEIQ
;
A
#
# COMPACT_ATOMS: atom_id res chain seq x y z
N MET A 1 -15.81 11.02 -0.90
CA MET A 1 -15.07 9.95 -0.21
C MET A 1 -14.11 10.58 0.78
N ILE A 2 -14.20 10.23 2.06
CA ILE A 2 -13.29 10.72 3.09
C ILE A 2 -12.09 9.78 3.08
N ILE A 3 -10.87 10.29 2.85
CA ILE A 3 -9.65 9.48 2.76
C ILE A 3 -9.46 8.66 4.05
N ASP A 4 -9.80 9.25 5.19
CA ASP A 4 -9.71 8.61 6.50
C ASP A 4 -10.55 7.32 6.56
N GLU A 5 -11.77 7.29 6.00
CA GLU A 5 -12.60 6.07 5.95
C GLU A 5 -11.96 4.93 5.14
N LEU A 6 -11.15 5.25 4.13
CA LEU A 6 -10.48 4.24 3.32
C LEU A 6 -9.28 3.65 4.06
N LYS A 7 -8.55 4.50 4.79
CA LYS A 7 -7.44 4.09 5.63
C LYS A 7 -7.93 3.21 6.77
N GLU A 8 -9.00 3.63 7.46
CA GLU A 8 -9.65 2.83 8.50
C GLU A 8 -10.09 1.46 7.97
N LEU A 9 -10.70 1.42 6.77
CA LEU A 9 -11.09 0.15 6.14
C LEU A 9 -9.89 -0.76 5.80
N LEU A 10 -8.76 -0.17 5.41
CA LEU A 10 -7.53 -0.92 5.16
C LEU A 10 -6.96 -1.46 6.47
N ASP A 11 -6.94 -0.65 7.53
CA ASP A 11 -6.48 -1.06 8.86
C ASP A 11 -7.35 -2.18 9.43
N GLU A 12 -8.68 -2.09 9.30
CA GLU A 12 -9.60 -3.18 9.68
C GLU A 12 -9.26 -4.49 8.95
N PHE A 13 -8.99 -4.41 7.65
CA PHE A 13 -8.60 -5.57 6.85
C PHE A 13 -7.29 -6.18 7.35
N LEU A 14 -6.25 -5.36 7.56
CA LEU A 14 -4.92 -5.80 7.97
C LEU A 14 -4.90 -6.32 9.41
N ASN A 15 -5.72 -5.76 10.30
CA ASN A 15 -5.91 -6.28 11.66
C ASN A 15 -6.61 -7.64 11.66
N ARG A 16 -7.59 -7.85 10.77
CA ARG A 16 -8.26 -9.15 10.65
C ARG A 16 -7.38 -10.22 10.01
N TRP A 17 -6.60 -9.83 9.00
CA TRP A 17 -5.80 -10.72 8.16
C TRP A 17 -4.31 -10.39 8.27
N THR A 18 -3.77 -10.48 9.48
CA THR A 18 -2.31 -10.43 9.70
C THR A 18 -1.61 -11.59 8.99
N ILE A 19 -0.31 -11.48 8.74
CA ILE A 19 0.47 -12.56 8.15
C ILE A 19 0.34 -13.87 8.95
N GLU A 20 0.35 -13.79 10.29
CA GLU A 20 0.16 -14.92 11.20
C GLU A 20 -1.23 -15.57 11.02
N ASN A 21 -2.28 -14.76 10.88
CA ASN A 21 -3.63 -15.27 10.60
C ASN A 21 -3.71 -15.95 9.23
N ILE A 22 -2.95 -15.46 8.24
CA ILE A 22 -2.88 -16.06 6.91
C ILE A 22 -2.07 -17.36 6.93
N GLU A 23 -0.98 -17.45 7.69
CA GLU A 23 -0.19 -18.68 7.84
C GLU A 23 -1.04 -19.81 8.46
N ASN A 24 -1.90 -19.48 9.41
CA ASN A 24 -2.82 -20.41 10.07
C ASN A 24 -4.19 -20.55 9.37
N LEU A 25 -4.36 -19.98 8.18
CA LEU A 25 -5.63 -19.95 7.47
C LEU A 25 -6.11 -21.35 7.08
N THR A 26 -7.36 -21.66 7.43
CA THR A 26 -8.08 -22.86 6.96
C THR A 26 -8.83 -22.58 5.66
N LEU A 27 -9.16 -23.62 4.89
CA LEU A 27 -9.88 -23.46 3.62
C LEU A 27 -11.26 -22.79 3.82
N GLN A 28 -11.94 -23.10 4.91
CA GLN A 28 -13.26 -22.54 5.25
C GLN A 28 -13.18 -21.06 5.64
N GLN A 29 -12.05 -20.61 6.20
CA GLN A 29 -11.78 -19.20 6.46
C GLN A 29 -11.28 -18.48 5.19
N TYR A 30 -10.67 -19.21 4.25
CA TYR A 30 -10.25 -18.66 2.97
C TYR A 30 -11.44 -18.34 2.05
N VAL A 31 -12.33 -19.30 1.82
CA VAL A 31 -13.47 -19.17 0.88
C VAL A 31 -14.66 -20.03 1.30
N GLY A 32 -15.89 -19.50 1.18
CA GLY A 32 -17.12 -20.24 1.43
C GLY A 32 -18.40 -19.47 1.07
N LEU A 33 -19.46 -20.18 0.68
CA LEU A 33 -20.68 -19.60 0.07
C LEU A 33 -21.53 -18.75 1.02
N HIS A 34 -21.51 -19.06 2.31
CA HIS A 34 -22.38 -18.44 3.32
C HIS A 34 -21.61 -17.68 4.40
N ASN A 35 -20.28 -17.74 4.35
CA ASN A 35 -19.43 -17.04 5.29
C ASN A 35 -18.96 -15.70 4.71
N LYS A 36 -19.56 -14.61 5.20
CA LYS A 36 -19.22 -13.23 4.82
C LYS A 36 -17.92 -12.73 5.46
N ASP A 37 -17.31 -13.51 6.35
CA ASP A 37 -16.05 -13.21 7.03
C ASP A 37 -14.90 -14.14 6.56
N THR A 38 -14.89 -14.48 5.27
CA THR A 38 -13.76 -15.19 4.65
C THR A 38 -12.76 -14.22 4.04
N PHE A 39 -11.51 -14.64 3.89
CA PHE A 39 -10.46 -13.83 3.25
C PHE A 39 -10.91 -13.35 1.86
N CYS A 40 -11.43 -14.26 1.02
CA CYS A 40 -11.93 -13.90 -0.31
C CYS A 40 -13.10 -12.89 -0.25
N GLN A 41 -14.00 -12.99 0.74
CA GLN A 41 -15.10 -12.01 0.90
C GLN A 41 -14.60 -10.64 1.36
N TRP A 42 -13.57 -10.60 2.22
CA TRP A 42 -12.91 -9.34 2.58
C TRP A 42 -12.26 -8.68 1.36
N VAL A 43 -11.50 -9.46 0.59
CA VAL A 43 -10.78 -8.97 -0.60
C VAL A 43 -11.72 -8.51 -1.71
N GLU A 44 -12.84 -9.21 -1.96
CA GLU A 44 -13.77 -8.84 -3.04
C GLU A 44 -14.82 -7.80 -2.61
N THR A 45 -15.45 -8.00 -1.45
CA THR A 45 -16.68 -7.29 -1.08
C THR A 45 -16.42 -6.19 -0.07
N LYS A 46 -15.76 -6.50 1.06
CA LYS A 46 -15.58 -5.53 2.15
C LYS A 46 -14.61 -4.42 1.76
N THR A 47 -13.49 -4.77 1.12
CA THR A 47 -12.48 -3.82 0.63
C THR A 47 -12.79 -3.27 -0.77
N ARG A 48 -14.05 -3.37 -1.25
CA ARG A 48 -14.45 -2.89 -2.59
C ARG A 48 -14.13 -1.40 -2.81
N LYS A 49 -14.29 -0.58 -1.76
CA LYS A 49 -13.95 0.86 -1.82
C LYS A 49 -12.46 1.09 -2.09
N LEU A 50 -11.61 0.13 -1.76
CA LEU A 50 -10.14 0.17 -1.97
C LEU A 50 -9.74 -0.41 -3.35
N GLY A 51 -10.63 -0.33 -4.35
CA GLY A 51 -10.48 -0.92 -5.69
C GLY A 51 -11.30 -2.19 -5.89
N SER A 52 -12.22 -2.17 -6.86
CA SER A 52 -13.17 -3.27 -7.09
C SER A 52 -12.60 -4.39 -7.96
N ILE A 53 -12.85 -5.65 -7.55
CA ILE A 53 -12.59 -6.86 -8.35
C ILE A 53 -13.88 -7.67 -8.65
N LYS A 54 -15.04 -7.03 -8.51
CA LYS A 54 -16.34 -7.63 -8.88
C LYS A 54 -16.46 -7.84 -10.40
N GLY A 55 -17.47 -8.61 -10.79
CA GLY A 55 -17.80 -8.86 -12.20
C GLY A 55 -17.17 -10.12 -12.80
N MET A 56 -16.40 -10.87 -12.01
CA MET A 56 -15.89 -12.19 -12.34
C MET A 56 -16.45 -13.23 -11.34
N THR A 57 -16.59 -14.49 -11.77
CA THR A 57 -16.99 -15.58 -10.88
C THR A 57 -15.91 -15.88 -9.83
N SER A 58 -16.24 -16.71 -8.83
CA SER A 58 -15.32 -17.12 -7.75
C SER A 58 -14.06 -17.87 -8.24
N ILE A 59 -13.99 -18.22 -9.52
CA ILE A 59 -12.79 -18.74 -10.20
C ILE A 59 -11.55 -17.86 -9.96
N LYS A 60 -11.73 -16.55 -9.78
CA LYS A 60 -10.63 -15.59 -9.53
C LYS A 60 -9.79 -15.92 -8.29
N PHE A 61 -10.35 -16.67 -7.34
CA PHE A 61 -9.70 -17.05 -6.09
C PHE A 61 -8.78 -18.27 -6.23
N GLY A 62 -8.68 -18.87 -7.42
CA GLY A 62 -7.85 -20.07 -7.62
C GLY A 62 -8.50 -21.36 -7.09
N ILE A 63 -9.13 -21.33 -5.91
CA ILE A 63 -10.01 -22.38 -5.36
C ILE A 63 -11.31 -21.76 -4.81
N TYR A 64 -12.46 -22.41 -5.02
CA TYR A 64 -13.73 -21.94 -4.49
C TYR A 64 -14.73 -23.08 -4.25
N GLU A 65 -15.63 -22.86 -3.29
CA GLU A 65 -16.79 -23.72 -3.03
C GLU A 65 -17.86 -23.50 -4.10
N ARG A 66 -18.30 -24.57 -4.78
CA ARG A 66 -19.34 -24.46 -5.81
C ARG A 66 -20.71 -24.27 -5.18
N LYS A 67 -21.46 -23.27 -5.66
CA LYS A 67 -22.89 -23.09 -5.28
C LYS A 67 -23.75 -24.31 -5.62
N ASP A 68 -23.48 -24.93 -6.77
CA ASP A 68 -24.11 -26.17 -7.21
C ASP A 68 -23.00 -27.23 -7.35
N PRO A 69 -22.93 -28.23 -6.45
CA PRO A 69 -21.89 -29.26 -6.47
C PRO A 69 -21.77 -30.00 -7.81
N ASN A 70 -22.86 -30.10 -8.58
CA ASN A 70 -22.90 -30.80 -9.86
C ASN A 70 -22.36 -29.96 -11.03
N LYS A 71 -22.28 -28.64 -10.89
CA LYS A 71 -21.78 -27.74 -11.93
C LYS A 71 -20.26 -27.63 -11.91
N LYS A 72 -19.59 -28.71 -12.29
CA LYS A 72 -18.12 -28.76 -12.39
C LYS A 72 -17.62 -27.96 -13.61
N PRO A 73 -16.87 -26.85 -13.42
CA PRO A 73 -16.32 -26.08 -14.53
C PRO A 73 -15.32 -26.90 -15.37
N LYS A 74 -15.36 -26.69 -16.70
CA LYS A 74 -14.38 -27.25 -17.63
C LYS A 74 -13.02 -26.58 -17.42
N ASN A 75 -11.92 -27.34 -17.54
CA ASN A 75 -10.52 -26.90 -17.34
C ASN A 75 -10.09 -26.61 -15.90
N TYR A 76 -10.81 -27.14 -14.91
CA TYR A 76 -10.46 -27.09 -13.49
C TYR A 76 -10.42 -28.52 -12.94
N GLU A 77 -9.72 -28.70 -11.83
CA GLU A 77 -9.90 -29.88 -10.99
C GLU A 77 -11.08 -29.66 -10.03
N ASN A 78 -11.71 -30.76 -9.65
CA ASN A 78 -12.95 -30.74 -8.89
C ASN A 78 -13.05 -31.96 -7.98
N ASP A 79 -13.40 -31.76 -6.72
CA ASP A 79 -13.87 -32.83 -5.84
C ASP A 79 -15.42 -32.83 -5.78
N ASP A 80 -15.98 -33.33 -4.68
CA ASP A 80 -17.42 -33.31 -4.37
C ASP A 80 -17.98 -31.88 -4.18
N LYS A 81 -17.17 -30.91 -3.76
CA LYS A 81 -17.64 -29.60 -3.27
C LYS A 81 -16.92 -28.36 -3.84
N TYR A 82 -15.61 -28.42 -4.05
CA TYR A 82 -14.72 -27.35 -4.46
C TYR A 82 -14.13 -27.56 -5.86
N SER A 83 -13.85 -26.46 -6.53
CA SER A 83 -13.16 -26.42 -7.82
C SER A 83 -11.89 -25.58 -7.70
N TRP A 84 -10.80 -26.03 -8.31
CA TRP A 84 -9.52 -25.29 -8.31
C TRP A 84 -8.76 -25.37 -9.63
N LEU A 85 -7.85 -24.42 -9.82
CA LEU A 85 -6.96 -24.35 -10.98
C LEU A 85 -6.04 -25.59 -11.04
N LYS A 86 -5.94 -26.23 -12.21
CA LYS A 86 -5.20 -27.49 -12.39
C LYS A 86 -3.75 -27.46 -11.92
N GLY A 87 -3.08 -26.32 -12.07
CA GLY A 87 -1.69 -26.15 -11.66
C GLY A 87 -1.45 -26.30 -10.14
N TYR A 88 -2.49 -26.26 -9.32
CA TYR A 88 -2.35 -26.28 -7.86
C TYR A 88 -2.36 -27.67 -7.24
N GLY A 89 -2.72 -28.72 -7.98
CA GLY A 89 -2.57 -30.11 -7.52
C GLY A 89 -3.79 -30.98 -7.80
N GLU A 90 -3.66 -32.25 -7.41
CA GLU A 90 -4.63 -33.30 -7.69
C GLU A 90 -5.80 -33.38 -6.69
N ASN A 91 -5.66 -32.77 -5.52
CA ASN A 91 -6.69 -32.75 -4.48
C ASN A 91 -6.81 -31.36 -3.84
N ARG A 92 -7.93 -31.15 -3.14
CA ARG A 92 -8.32 -29.86 -2.55
C ARG A 92 -7.32 -29.37 -1.50
N GLU A 93 -6.82 -30.27 -0.65
CA GLU A 93 -5.93 -29.95 0.46
C GLU A 93 -4.58 -29.47 -0.07
N LEU A 94 -4.01 -30.17 -1.06
CA LEU A 94 -2.79 -29.75 -1.75
C LEU A 94 -2.99 -28.43 -2.50
N ALA A 95 -4.11 -28.29 -3.21
CA ALA A 95 -4.42 -27.07 -3.95
C ALA A 95 -4.51 -25.85 -3.04
N PHE A 96 -5.24 -25.97 -1.93
CA PHE A 96 -5.36 -24.91 -0.94
C PHE A 96 -4.00 -24.58 -0.30
N THR A 97 -3.21 -25.60 0.05
CA THR A 97 -1.88 -25.38 0.63
C THR A 97 -1.00 -24.54 -0.28
N LYS A 98 -0.94 -24.87 -1.58
CA LYS A 98 -0.16 -24.10 -2.55
C LYS A 98 -0.73 -22.69 -2.78
N ILE A 99 -2.05 -22.52 -2.85
CA ILE A 99 -2.67 -21.19 -2.95
C ILE A 99 -2.35 -20.33 -1.73
N LYS A 100 -2.38 -20.93 -0.52
CA LYS A 100 -1.99 -20.25 0.72
C LYS A 100 -0.53 -19.81 0.67
N THR A 101 0.37 -20.68 0.20
CA THR A 101 1.79 -20.32 -0.03
C THR A 101 1.92 -19.15 -1.00
N ASP A 102 1.22 -19.17 -2.13
CA ASP A 102 1.23 -18.06 -3.10
C ASP A 102 0.74 -16.75 -2.46
N ILE A 103 -0.33 -16.78 -1.65
CA ILE A 103 -0.84 -15.59 -0.95
C ILE A 103 0.22 -15.05 0.03
N ILE A 104 0.85 -15.92 0.82
CA ILE A 104 1.93 -15.53 1.74
C ILE A 104 3.09 -14.90 0.95
N SER A 105 3.48 -15.47 -0.18
CA SER A 105 4.50 -14.90 -1.06
C SER A 105 4.09 -13.53 -1.61
N ILE A 106 2.84 -13.36 -2.06
CA ILE A 106 2.33 -12.05 -2.51
C ILE A 106 2.43 -11.02 -1.39
N ILE A 107 2.03 -11.38 -0.16
CA ILE A 107 2.09 -10.47 0.99
C ILE A 107 3.52 -10.00 1.23
N LYS A 108 4.46 -10.95 1.40
CA LYS A 108 5.87 -10.65 1.66
C LYS A 108 6.50 -9.80 0.56
N LEU A 109 6.28 -10.19 -0.71
CA LEU A 109 6.79 -9.43 -1.85
C LEU A 109 6.19 -8.01 -1.93
N SER A 110 4.93 -7.84 -1.53
CA SER A 110 4.26 -6.55 -1.54
C SER A 110 4.78 -5.63 -0.45
N GLU A 111 5.03 -6.15 0.74
CA GLU A 111 5.63 -5.41 1.85
C GLU A 111 7.04 -4.94 1.50
N LEU A 112 7.83 -5.81 0.87
CA LEU A 112 9.19 -5.50 0.39
C LEU A 112 9.23 -4.61 -0.87
N GLY A 113 8.09 -4.37 -1.53
CA GLY A 113 8.03 -3.63 -2.79
C GLY A 113 8.61 -4.38 -4.01
N LYS A 114 8.82 -5.69 -3.90
CA LYS A 114 9.35 -6.59 -4.95
C LYS A 114 8.25 -7.00 -5.95
N PHE A 115 7.58 -6.01 -6.54
CA PHE A 115 6.38 -6.24 -7.33
C PHE A 115 6.61 -7.03 -8.62
N SER A 116 7.79 -6.96 -9.22
CA SER A 116 8.12 -7.73 -10.44
C SER A 116 8.08 -9.24 -10.23
N GLU A 117 8.37 -9.71 -9.02
CA GLU A 117 8.33 -11.13 -8.67
C GLU A 117 6.89 -11.64 -8.52
N ILE A 118 5.93 -10.75 -8.23
CA ILE A 118 4.51 -11.10 -8.13
C ILE A 118 3.94 -11.53 -9.50
N ASP A 119 4.48 -11.05 -10.62
CA ASP A 119 4.01 -11.47 -11.94
C ASP A 119 4.16 -12.99 -12.17
N GLU A 120 5.17 -13.61 -11.56
CA GLU A 120 5.47 -15.05 -11.72
C GLU A 120 4.48 -15.96 -10.97
N ILE A 121 3.69 -15.40 -10.06
CA ILE A 121 2.73 -16.16 -9.25
C ILE A 121 1.49 -16.48 -10.10
N ILE A 122 1.08 -17.76 -10.09
CA ILE A 122 0.08 -18.33 -11.01
C ILE A 122 -1.34 -17.80 -10.74
N LEU A 123 -1.61 -17.32 -9.51
CA LEU A 123 -2.94 -16.84 -9.11
C LEU A 123 -3.52 -15.81 -10.11
N PRO A 124 -4.84 -15.83 -10.36
CA PRO A 124 -5.47 -14.91 -11.31
C PRO A 124 -5.18 -13.44 -10.99
N ASP A 125 -4.76 -12.68 -11.99
CA ASP A 125 -4.24 -11.31 -11.85
C ASP A 125 -5.14 -10.37 -11.03
N LEU A 126 -6.45 -10.41 -11.24
CA LEU A 126 -7.41 -9.57 -10.50
C LEU A 126 -7.30 -9.77 -8.99
N PHE A 127 -7.27 -11.02 -8.54
CA PHE A 127 -7.17 -11.34 -7.11
C PHE A 127 -5.74 -11.12 -6.61
N LYS A 128 -4.75 -11.61 -7.35
CA LYS A 128 -3.32 -11.48 -7.05
C LYS A 128 -2.91 -10.03 -6.77
N TRP A 129 -3.23 -9.11 -7.69
CA TRP A 129 -2.84 -7.71 -7.56
C TRP A 129 -3.71 -6.91 -6.58
N LYS A 130 -4.94 -7.36 -6.30
CA LYS A 130 -5.75 -6.80 -5.22
C LYS A 130 -5.16 -7.15 -3.86
N VAL A 131 -4.78 -8.41 -3.64
CA VAL A 131 -4.06 -8.81 -2.42
C VAL A 131 -2.75 -8.03 -2.32
N ALA A 132 -1.97 -7.94 -3.40
CA ALA A 132 -0.73 -7.18 -3.40
C ALA A 132 -0.94 -5.72 -2.95
N PHE A 133 -1.94 -5.04 -3.51
CA PHE A 133 -2.29 -3.67 -3.10
C PHE A 133 -2.56 -3.56 -1.59
N LEU A 134 -3.40 -4.45 -1.04
CA LEU A 134 -3.82 -4.41 0.36
C LEU A 134 -2.63 -4.53 1.33
N TYR A 135 -1.56 -5.25 0.97
CA TYR A 135 -0.36 -5.38 1.81
C TYR A 135 0.80 -4.45 1.39
N SER A 136 0.69 -3.74 0.26
CA SER A 136 1.76 -2.89 -0.27
C SER A 136 1.96 -1.56 0.45
N ASN A 137 1.35 -1.32 1.62
CA ASN A 137 1.36 -0.02 2.28
C ASN A 137 0.78 1.11 1.41
N GLU A 138 -0.28 0.82 0.65
CA GLU A 138 -0.83 1.73 -0.37
C GLU A 138 0.21 2.16 -1.44
N ARG A 139 1.31 1.41 -1.62
CA ARG A 139 2.32 1.75 -2.64
C ARG A 139 1.77 1.57 -4.05
N LEU A 140 1.06 0.46 -4.30
CA LEU A 140 0.44 0.15 -5.60
C LEU A 140 -0.80 1.01 -5.87
N ILE A 141 -1.14 1.23 -7.14
CA ILE A 141 -2.38 1.94 -7.50
C ILE A 141 -3.51 0.91 -7.71
N PRO A 142 -4.65 1.01 -6.99
CA PRO A 142 -5.69 -0.03 -6.93
C PRO A 142 -6.59 -0.10 -8.18
N ILE A 143 -5.97 -0.32 -9.34
CA ILE A 143 -6.59 -0.58 -10.64
C ILE A 143 -6.17 -1.98 -11.07
N TYR A 144 -7.12 -2.81 -11.52
CA TYR A 144 -6.87 -4.22 -11.84
C TYR A 144 -7.43 -4.65 -13.20
N LYS A 145 -8.18 -3.79 -13.88
CA LYS A 145 -8.77 -4.09 -15.19
C LYS A 145 -7.73 -3.96 -16.27
N ARG A 146 -7.50 -5.04 -17.03
CA ARG A 146 -6.43 -5.12 -18.03
C ARG A 146 -6.58 -4.12 -19.18
N ASP A 147 -7.82 -3.84 -19.62
CA ASP A 147 -8.06 -2.84 -20.65
C ASP A 147 -7.76 -1.41 -20.17
N VAL A 148 -8.10 -1.09 -18.92
CA VAL A 148 -7.74 0.19 -18.29
C VAL A 148 -6.23 0.30 -18.11
N HIS A 149 -5.57 -0.74 -17.62
CA HIS A 149 -4.11 -0.81 -17.53
C HIS A 149 -3.43 -0.54 -18.87
N PHE A 150 -3.91 -1.15 -19.95
CA PHE A 150 -3.32 -0.97 -21.27
C PHE A 150 -3.47 0.47 -21.77
N LYS A 151 -4.62 1.10 -21.55
CA LYS A 151 -4.81 2.53 -21.89
C LYS A 151 -3.89 3.45 -21.09
N ILE A 152 -3.72 3.18 -19.80
CA ILE A 152 -2.81 3.93 -18.94
C ILE A 152 -1.36 3.77 -19.41
N ALA A 153 -0.94 2.54 -19.69
CA ALA A 153 0.41 2.25 -20.17
C ALA A 153 0.73 2.99 -21.48
N HIS A 154 -0.17 2.94 -22.47
CA HIS A 154 -0.01 3.68 -23.72
C HIS A 154 0.06 5.20 -23.48
N HIS A 155 -0.75 5.73 -22.56
CA HIS A 155 -0.71 7.16 -22.23
C HIS A 155 0.66 7.60 -21.69
N TYR A 156 1.32 6.74 -20.92
CA TYR A 156 2.67 6.97 -20.40
C TYR A 156 3.78 6.48 -21.35
N GLY A 157 3.45 6.19 -22.61
CA GLY A 157 4.42 5.86 -23.66
C GLY A 157 4.91 4.42 -23.67
N LEU A 158 4.31 3.51 -22.89
CA LEU A 158 4.63 2.09 -22.93
C LEU A 158 3.79 1.37 -23.98
N SER A 159 4.46 0.73 -24.94
CA SER A 159 3.81 -0.19 -25.88
C SER A 159 3.47 -1.50 -25.17
N VAL A 160 2.19 -1.88 -25.18
CA VAL A 160 1.71 -3.06 -24.44
C VAL A 160 1.19 -4.15 -25.36
N ASN A 161 1.35 -5.39 -24.91
CA ASN A 161 0.81 -6.58 -25.55
C ASN A 161 0.33 -7.59 -24.49
N LYS A 162 -0.17 -8.75 -24.93
CA LYS A 162 -0.73 -9.76 -24.02
C LYS A 162 0.27 -10.29 -22.97
N LYS A 163 1.58 -10.21 -23.23
CA LYS A 163 2.66 -10.63 -22.32
C LYS A 163 3.19 -9.51 -21.42
N THR A 164 2.73 -8.26 -21.59
CA THR A 164 3.14 -7.16 -20.72
C THR A 164 2.78 -7.49 -19.27
N ARG A 165 3.79 -7.38 -18.40
CA ARG A 165 3.69 -7.63 -16.96
C ARG A 165 2.89 -6.53 -16.29
N ILE A 166 2.13 -6.87 -15.26
CA ILE A 166 1.32 -5.88 -14.55
C ILE A 166 2.21 -5.02 -13.66
N SER A 167 3.32 -5.56 -13.12
CA SER A 167 4.29 -4.76 -12.35
C SER A 167 4.86 -3.60 -13.16
N GLU A 168 5.12 -3.78 -14.46
CA GLU A 168 5.61 -2.72 -15.35
C GLU A 168 4.60 -1.56 -15.41
N ILE A 169 3.31 -1.88 -15.56
CA ILE A 169 2.24 -0.88 -15.63
C ILE A 169 2.02 -0.22 -14.26
N GLN A 170 2.07 -1.00 -13.17
CA GLN A 170 2.00 -0.48 -11.81
C GLN A 170 3.16 0.48 -11.52
N ASN A 171 4.38 0.14 -11.94
CA ASN A 171 5.55 1.00 -11.81
C ASN A 171 5.37 2.32 -12.54
N LEU A 172 4.84 2.30 -13.77
CA LEU A 172 4.51 3.54 -14.49
C LEU A 172 3.49 4.39 -13.73
N MET A 173 2.44 3.78 -13.16
CA MET A 173 1.47 4.52 -12.38
C MET A 173 2.11 5.12 -11.11
N MET A 174 2.90 4.36 -10.36
CA MET A 174 3.60 4.84 -9.16
C MET A 174 4.55 6.01 -9.46
N LEU A 175 5.36 5.89 -10.53
CA LEU A 175 6.29 6.95 -10.96
C LEU A 175 5.58 8.23 -11.39
N ASN A 176 4.34 8.11 -11.89
CA ASN A 176 3.55 9.24 -12.36
C ASN A 176 2.51 9.74 -11.34
N LYS A 177 2.43 9.14 -10.13
CA LYS A 177 1.57 9.64 -9.05
C LYS A 177 2.02 11.05 -8.65
N PRO A 178 1.14 12.06 -8.72
CA PRO A 178 1.48 13.39 -8.25
C PRO A 178 1.65 13.43 -6.74
N ALA A 179 2.70 14.08 -6.24
CA ALA A 179 3.00 14.17 -4.81
C ALA A 179 1.89 14.79 -3.95
N HIS A 180 0.97 15.57 -4.54
CA HIS A 180 -0.13 16.21 -3.81
C HIS A 180 -1.42 15.36 -3.74
N LEU A 181 -1.48 14.23 -4.46
CA LEU A 181 -2.62 13.32 -4.44
C LEU A 181 -2.25 12.09 -3.62
N ASP A 182 -3.18 11.59 -2.81
CA ASP A 182 -3.11 10.23 -2.29
C ASP A 182 -3.38 9.19 -3.40
N VAL A 183 -3.14 7.93 -3.06
CA VAL A 183 -3.20 6.78 -3.97
C VAL A 183 -4.60 6.59 -4.53
N TYR A 184 -5.63 6.78 -3.70
CA TYR A 184 -7.01 6.67 -4.14
C TYR A 184 -7.36 7.82 -5.06
N ALA A 185 -7.10 9.08 -4.68
CA ALA A 185 -7.35 10.25 -5.50
C ALA A 185 -6.71 10.13 -6.89
N PHE A 186 -5.48 9.59 -6.96
CA PHE A 186 -4.82 9.31 -8.23
C PHE A 186 -5.49 8.16 -9.00
N MET A 187 -5.87 7.06 -8.34
CA MET A 187 -6.68 5.99 -8.93
C MET A 187 -7.96 6.54 -9.56
N TRP A 188 -8.68 7.45 -8.89
CA TRP A 188 -9.89 8.11 -9.42
C TRP A 188 -9.58 8.92 -10.67
N GLN A 189 -8.53 9.73 -10.64
CA GLN A 189 -8.12 10.53 -11.79
C GLN A 189 -7.82 9.65 -13.02
N LEU A 190 -7.17 8.50 -12.82
CA LEU A 190 -6.91 7.54 -13.88
C LEU A 190 -8.20 6.89 -14.41
N PHE A 191 -9.13 6.50 -13.54
CA PHE A 191 -10.42 5.94 -13.96
C PHE A 191 -11.29 6.95 -14.70
N GLU A 192 -11.36 8.21 -14.25
CA GLU A 192 -12.08 9.28 -14.95
C GLU A 192 -11.56 9.45 -16.38
N LYS A 193 -10.24 9.28 -16.58
CA LYS A 193 -9.58 9.44 -17.87
C LYS A 193 -9.65 8.19 -18.76
N PHE A 194 -9.53 6.98 -18.20
CA PHE A 194 -9.31 5.74 -18.98
C PHE A 194 -10.39 4.66 -18.82
N GLY A 195 -11.23 4.76 -17.77
CA GLY A 195 -12.35 3.85 -17.53
C GLY A 195 -13.51 4.05 -18.51
N LYS A 196 -14.40 3.05 -18.64
CA LYS A 196 -15.61 3.16 -19.47
C LYS A 196 -16.69 3.99 -18.77
N GLU A 197 -17.63 4.57 -19.52
CA GLU A 197 -18.68 5.44 -18.96
C GLU A 197 -19.52 4.76 -17.87
N ASP A 198 -19.96 3.53 -18.10
CA ASP A 198 -20.74 2.75 -17.12
C ASP A 198 -19.93 2.47 -15.83
N GLU A 199 -18.61 2.33 -15.96
CA GLU A 199 -17.69 2.07 -14.85
C GLU A 199 -17.41 3.34 -14.04
N LYS A 200 -17.41 4.50 -14.71
CA LYS A 200 -17.35 5.81 -14.04
C LYS A 200 -18.57 5.98 -13.13
N ASN A 201 -19.74 5.50 -13.54
CA ASN A 201 -20.96 5.56 -12.74
C ASN A 201 -20.93 4.62 -11.51
N GLU A 202 -20.42 3.38 -11.62
CA GLU A 202 -20.25 2.51 -10.43
C GLU A 202 -19.29 3.08 -9.39
N ILE A 203 -18.22 3.72 -9.88
CA ILE A 203 -17.21 4.42 -9.10
C ILE A 203 -17.85 5.67 -8.45
N PHE A 204 -18.64 6.43 -9.21
CA PHE A 204 -19.43 7.57 -8.72
C PHE A 204 -20.52 7.17 -7.70
N ASP A 205 -21.11 5.98 -7.79
CA ASP A 205 -22.08 5.48 -6.81
C ASP A 205 -21.43 5.18 -5.45
N ILE A 206 -20.18 4.71 -5.44
CA ILE A 206 -19.36 4.60 -4.22
C ILE A 206 -19.16 5.99 -3.58
N GLU A 207 -19.00 7.05 -4.38
CA GLU A 207 -18.93 8.43 -3.89
C GLU A 207 -20.31 9.01 -3.47
N SER A 208 -21.40 8.62 -4.12
CA SER A 208 -22.73 9.20 -3.93
C SER A 208 -23.35 8.88 -2.56
N THR A 209 -22.89 7.81 -1.92
CA THR A 209 -23.19 7.48 -0.52
C THR A 209 -22.54 8.46 0.48
N GLY A 210 -21.68 9.38 0.01
CA GLY A 210 -21.05 10.45 0.80
C GLY A 210 -21.02 11.81 0.07
N LYS A 211 -22.18 12.28 -0.42
CA LYS A 211 -22.33 13.53 -1.19
C LYS A 211 -21.52 14.72 -0.62
N LYS A 212 -20.56 15.21 -1.42
CA LYS A 212 -20.57 16.57 -2.04
C LYS A 212 -19.48 16.72 -3.11
N SER A 213 -19.94 16.75 -4.36
CA SER A 213 -19.34 17.25 -5.62
C SER A 213 -17.97 17.96 -5.52
N ARG A 214 -16.98 17.44 -6.25
CA ARG A 214 -15.74 18.15 -6.65
C ARG A 214 -16.07 19.37 -7.54
N ARG A 215 -16.19 20.55 -6.93
CA ARG A 215 -15.87 21.83 -7.61
C ARG A 215 -14.53 22.31 -7.06
N LYS A 216 -13.71 22.96 -7.90
CA LYS A 216 -12.53 23.74 -7.46
C LYS A 216 -12.89 24.47 -6.16
N ARG A 217 -12.25 24.11 -5.04
CA ARG A 217 -12.54 24.71 -3.73
C ARG A 217 -12.30 26.22 -3.85
N ARG A 218 -13.38 27.02 -3.86
CA ARG A 218 -13.27 28.47 -3.59
C ARG A 218 -12.92 28.63 -2.11
N ALA A 219 -12.08 29.62 -1.81
CA ALA A 219 -11.78 29.98 -0.42
C ALA A 219 -13.08 30.25 0.34
N THR A 220 -13.28 29.54 1.45
CA THR A 220 -14.48 29.63 2.29
C THR A 220 -14.20 30.53 3.48
N LYS A 221 -15.11 31.49 3.76
CA LYS A 221 -15.04 32.39 4.92
C LYS A 221 -15.69 31.83 6.20
N SER A 222 -16.32 30.66 6.16
CA SER A 222 -16.99 30.02 7.30
C SER A 222 -16.45 28.60 7.57
N ARG A 223 -15.83 28.39 8.73
CA ARG A 223 -15.42 27.05 9.20
C ARG A 223 -16.60 26.35 9.87
N ASN A 224 -16.70 25.04 9.65
CA ASN A 224 -17.58 24.21 10.46
C ASN A 224 -16.91 24.06 11.84
N SER A 225 -17.54 24.58 12.91
CA SER A 225 -16.99 24.63 14.28
C SER A 225 -17.41 23.44 15.14
N THR A 226 -18.09 22.45 14.56
CA THR A 226 -18.47 21.22 15.26
C THR A 226 -17.22 20.38 15.55
N THR A 227 -17.01 20.07 16.83
CA THR A 227 -15.94 19.17 17.30
C THR A 227 -16.04 17.83 16.59
N GLN A 228 -15.03 17.50 15.79
CA GLN A 228 -14.84 16.15 15.27
C GLN A 228 -13.78 15.49 16.14
N LEU A 229 -14.14 14.38 16.79
CA LEU A 229 -13.16 13.46 17.35
C LEU A 229 -12.42 12.83 16.17
N ARG A 230 -11.22 13.32 15.89
CA ARG A 230 -10.26 12.62 15.06
C ARG A 230 -9.50 11.69 15.98
N THR A 231 -9.54 10.40 15.71
CA THR A 231 -8.59 9.46 16.31
C THR A 231 -7.22 9.80 15.69
N VAL A 232 -6.42 10.59 16.40
CA VAL A 232 -5.07 11.00 15.96
C VAL A 232 -4.06 9.86 16.17
N THR A 233 -4.49 8.73 16.71
CA THR A 233 -3.65 7.54 16.93
C THR A 233 -3.22 6.95 15.59
N ARG A 234 -1.91 6.75 15.38
CA ARG A 234 -1.40 5.95 14.27
C ARG A 234 -2.10 4.59 14.28
N SER A 235 -2.37 4.03 13.11
CA SER A 235 -2.87 2.66 13.06
C SER A 235 -1.79 1.69 13.54
N TYR A 236 -2.21 0.58 14.15
CA TYR A 236 -1.32 -0.47 14.64
C TYR A 236 -0.33 -0.95 13.57
N VAL A 237 -0.78 -1.04 12.31
CA VAL A 237 0.06 -1.41 11.17
C VAL A 237 1.10 -0.34 10.87
N ALA A 238 0.71 0.94 10.89
CA ALA A 238 1.62 2.05 10.64
C ALA A 238 2.69 2.18 11.73
N GLU A 239 2.34 1.85 12.97
CA GLU A 239 3.25 1.80 14.12
C GLU A 239 4.24 0.63 13.99
N GLN A 240 3.78 -0.58 13.69
CA GLN A 240 4.68 -1.72 13.45
C GLN A 240 5.69 -1.44 12.33
N LYS A 241 5.25 -0.82 11.23
CA LYS A 241 6.16 -0.48 10.11
C LYS A 241 7.18 0.59 10.50
N HIS A 242 6.76 1.59 11.26
CA HIS A 242 7.68 2.62 11.77
C HIS A 242 8.78 1.97 12.63
N ASN A 243 8.41 1.09 13.56
CA ASN A 243 9.37 0.37 14.40
C ASN A 243 10.34 -0.49 13.58
N LYS A 244 9.85 -1.25 12.58
CA LYS A 244 10.72 -2.05 11.70
C LYS A 244 11.73 -1.22 10.92
N ILE A 245 11.32 -0.04 10.43
CA ILE A 245 12.24 0.87 9.72
C ILE A 245 13.27 1.45 10.69
N GLN A 246 12.85 1.80 11.91
CA GLN A 246 13.74 2.31 12.96
C GLN A 246 14.78 1.26 13.35
N GLU A 247 14.36 0.03 13.65
CA GLU A 247 15.26 -1.09 13.98
C GLU A 247 16.29 -1.35 12.88
N ALA A 248 15.84 -1.45 11.62
CA ALA A 248 16.75 -1.65 10.49
C ALA A 248 17.74 -0.49 10.31
N LEU A 249 17.32 0.75 10.58
CA LEU A 249 18.23 1.89 10.53
C LEU A 249 19.25 1.86 11.67
N VAL A 250 18.84 1.48 12.88
CA VAL A 250 19.76 1.34 14.03
C VAL A 250 20.85 0.32 13.71
N GLU A 251 20.49 -0.85 13.19
CA GLU A 251 21.44 -1.88 12.79
C GLU A 251 22.48 -1.32 11.80
N ILE A 252 22.02 -0.67 10.73
CA ILE A 252 22.88 -0.05 9.71
C ILE A 252 23.82 1.01 10.32
N LEU A 253 23.32 1.84 11.23
CA LEU A 253 24.10 2.92 11.84
C LEU A 253 25.10 2.37 12.86
N SER A 254 24.69 1.42 13.70
CA SER A 254 25.53 0.77 14.71
C SER A 254 26.68 0.00 14.06
N ASP A 255 26.40 -0.77 13.01
CA ASP A 255 27.42 -1.51 12.27
C ASP A 255 28.49 -0.58 11.66
N LYS A 256 28.09 0.63 11.27
CA LYS A 256 28.95 1.58 10.57
C LYS A 256 29.68 2.55 11.51
N TYR A 257 29.05 2.95 12.61
CA TYR A 257 29.51 4.04 13.46
C TYR A 257 29.71 3.64 14.93
N GLY A 258 29.41 2.39 15.31
CA GLY A 258 29.45 1.92 16.69
C GLY A 258 28.14 2.19 17.43
N GLU A 259 27.67 1.20 18.19
CA GLU A 259 26.41 1.26 18.96
C GLU A 259 26.40 2.42 19.97
N GLU A 260 27.57 2.76 20.55
CA GLU A 260 27.70 3.84 21.53
C GLU A 260 27.41 5.24 20.95
N ASN A 261 27.42 5.35 19.62
CA ASN A 261 27.18 6.61 18.92
C ASN A 261 25.73 6.74 18.42
N VAL A 262 24.89 5.73 18.62
CA VAL A 262 23.49 5.70 18.16
C VAL A 262 22.56 5.80 19.37
N ILE A 263 21.77 6.87 19.44
CA ILE A 263 20.83 7.14 20.53
C ILE A 263 19.40 7.02 19.99
N LEU A 264 18.58 6.21 20.64
CA LEU A 264 17.17 5.99 20.30
C LEU A 264 16.25 6.81 21.21
N GLU A 265 15.20 7.38 20.62
CA GLU A 265 14.04 7.95 21.32
C GLU A 265 14.38 9.00 22.40
N GLU A 266 15.52 9.68 22.26
CA GLU A 266 15.93 10.73 23.19
C GLU A 266 15.27 12.05 22.82
N ASN A 267 14.54 12.65 23.78
CA ASN A 267 13.86 13.93 23.62
C ASN A 267 12.91 13.96 22.40
N PHE A 268 12.17 12.87 22.18
CA PHE A 268 11.19 12.69 21.09
C PHE A 268 11.78 12.57 19.68
N VAL A 269 13.11 12.52 19.54
CA VAL A 269 13.78 12.22 18.27
C VAL A 269 13.82 10.70 18.08
N ASP A 270 13.39 10.19 16.93
CA ASP A 270 13.40 8.75 16.66
C ASP A 270 14.82 8.16 16.81
N ILE A 271 15.82 8.74 16.12
CA ILE A 271 17.24 8.34 16.25
C ILE A 271 18.17 9.56 16.16
N LYS A 272 19.20 9.62 17.00
CA LYS A 272 20.36 10.50 16.83
C LYS A 272 21.63 9.69 16.57
N LEU A 273 22.43 10.10 15.60
CA LEU A 273 23.81 9.64 15.44
C LEU A 273 24.75 10.76 15.85
N ILE A 274 25.58 10.46 16.83
CA ILE A 274 26.53 11.37 17.46
C ILE A 274 27.91 11.17 16.85
N GLN A 275 28.49 12.22 16.26
CA GLN A 275 29.84 12.18 15.70
C GLN A 275 30.68 13.35 16.27
N PRO A 276 32.02 13.35 16.10
CA PRO A 276 32.86 14.40 16.69
C PRO A 276 32.48 15.83 16.23
N GLU A 277 32.15 16.00 14.94
CA GLU A 277 31.93 17.33 14.33
C GLU A 277 30.44 17.65 14.09
N PHE A 278 29.56 16.65 14.11
CA PHE A 278 28.16 16.79 13.76
C PHE A 278 27.26 15.82 14.54
N THR A 279 25.98 16.15 14.58
CA THR A 279 24.92 15.28 15.07
C THR A 279 23.86 15.16 13.99
N ASN A 280 23.57 13.92 13.60
CA ASN A 280 22.51 13.61 12.66
C ASN A 280 21.23 13.30 13.45
N PHE A 281 20.16 14.01 13.14
CA PHE A 281 18.82 13.70 13.60
C PHE A 281 18.12 12.89 12.52
N TYR A 282 17.54 11.76 12.88
CA TYR A 282 16.72 10.95 11.98
C TYR A 282 15.28 10.98 12.46
N GLU A 283 14.37 11.24 11.53
CA GLU A 283 12.93 11.20 11.74
C GLU A 283 12.34 10.15 10.80
N VAL A 284 11.83 9.06 11.37
CA VAL A 284 11.31 7.90 10.65
C VAL A 284 9.82 8.08 10.37
N LYS A 285 9.40 7.70 9.17
CA LYS A 285 7.99 7.69 8.74
C LYS A 285 7.65 6.42 7.97
N SER A 286 6.47 5.87 8.26
CA SER A 286 5.96 4.65 7.63
C SER A 286 5.13 4.90 6.36
N SER A 287 5.04 6.14 5.89
CA SER A 287 4.37 6.50 4.64
C SER A 287 5.08 5.88 3.41
N SER A 288 4.32 5.50 2.38
CA SER A 288 4.85 4.74 1.23
C SER A 288 5.52 5.59 0.15
N TYR A 289 5.46 6.92 0.26
CA TYR A 289 6.09 7.85 -0.66
C TYR A 289 6.96 8.84 0.11
N ALA A 290 8.16 9.09 -0.39
CA ALA A 290 9.11 10.00 0.26
C ALA A 290 8.53 11.41 0.46
N SER A 291 7.74 11.93 -0.51
CA SER A 291 7.08 13.22 -0.36
C SER A 291 6.07 13.27 0.80
N GLU A 292 5.45 12.15 1.16
CA GLU A 292 4.57 12.06 2.32
C GLU A 292 5.38 11.99 3.61
N CYS A 293 6.47 11.21 3.65
CA CYS A 293 7.41 11.19 4.78
C CYS A 293 7.94 12.59 5.09
N ILE A 294 8.39 13.35 4.07
CA ILE A 294 8.86 14.73 4.25
C ILE A 294 7.80 15.64 4.84
N LYS A 295 6.55 15.56 4.37
CA LYS A 295 5.45 16.40 4.88
C LYS A 295 5.17 16.15 6.37
N GLU A 296 5.29 14.90 6.80
CA GLU A 296 5.01 14.49 8.17
C GLU A 296 6.19 14.76 9.11
N ALA A 297 7.42 14.59 8.62
CA ALA A 297 8.65 14.62 9.41
C ALA A 297 9.23 16.03 9.61
N LEU A 298 9.20 16.88 8.58
CA LEU A 298 10.05 18.07 8.55
C LEU A 298 9.77 19.06 9.69
N GLY A 299 8.51 19.23 10.10
CA GLY A 299 8.18 20.09 11.23
C GLY A 299 8.69 19.55 12.57
N GLN A 300 8.66 18.22 12.75
CA GLN A 300 9.08 17.55 13.98
C GLN A 300 10.60 17.61 14.13
N ILE A 301 11.33 17.18 13.10
CA ILE A 301 12.80 17.13 13.16
C ILE A 301 13.45 18.51 13.36
N LEU A 302 12.88 19.56 12.76
CA LEU A 302 13.33 20.93 12.96
C LEU A 302 13.04 21.45 14.36
N LEU A 303 11.88 21.08 14.94
CA LEU A 303 11.53 21.41 16.32
C LEU A 303 12.52 20.78 17.30
N TYR A 304 12.83 19.50 17.12
CA TYR A 304 13.77 18.80 17.98
C TYR A 304 15.18 19.38 17.89
N SER A 305 15.65 19.64 16.67
CA SER A 305 16.94 20.29 16.43
C SER A 305 17.03 21.68 17.07
N PHE A 306 15.94 22.45 17.07
CA PHE A 306 15.90 23.78 17.70
C PHE A 306 16.07 23.74 19.23
N TYR A 307 15.49 22.74 19.91
CA TYR A 307 15.58 22.61 21.37
C TYR A 307 16.81 21.84 21.87
N ASP A 308 17.50 21.17 20.97
CA ASP A 308 18.67 20.38 21.31
C ASP A 308 19.86 21.29 21.71
N SER A 309 20.54 20.96 22.81
CA SER A 309 21.64 21.75 23.36
C SER A 309 23.01 21.45 22.76
N ASP A 310 23.10 20.48 21.84
CA ASP A 310 24.34 20.12 21.16
C ASP A 310 24.83 21.28 20.28
N ILE A 311 26.11 21.62 20.45
CA ILE A 311 26.78 22.71 19.72
C ILE A 311 27.29 22.27 18.35
N ARG A 312 27.37 20.96 18.09
CA ARG A 312 27.85 20.40 16.83
C ARG A 312 26.92 20.77 15.69
N LYS A 313 27.43 20.66 14.46
CA LYS A 313 26.60 20.87 13.26
C LYS A 313 25.44 19.88 13.28
N LYS A 314 24.20 20.36 13.18
CA LYS A 314 23.00 19.51 13.15
C LYS A 314 22.61 19.22 11.70
N ASN A 315 22.52 17.95 11.35
CA ASN A 315 22.00 17.51 10.06
C ASN A 315 20.62 16.87 10.27
N HIS A 316 19.68 17.12 9.37
CA HIS A 316 18.31 16.61 9.46
C HIS A 316 18.08 15.57 8.37
N ILE A 317 17.72 14.35 8.77
CA ILE A 317 17.50 13.25 7.85
C ILE A 317 16.10 12.70 8.06
N VAL A 318 15.29 12.71 7.01
CA VAL A 318 14.00 12.02 7.02
C VAL A 318 14.18 10.63 6.43
N VAL A 319 13.59 9.64 7.08
CA VAL A 319 13.75 8.24 6.74
C VAL A 319 12.39 7.66 6.37
N GLY A 320 12.32 6.99 5.22
CA GLY A 320 11.18 6.16 4.83
C GLY A 320 11.63 4.78 4.39
N GLN A 321 10.68 3.91 4.05
CA GLN A 321 11.00 2.55 3.60
C GLN A 321 11.50 2.52 2.14
N TYR A 322 10.81 3.24 1.25
CA TYR A 322 11.00 3.10 -0.19
C TYR A 322 11.84 4.24 -0.80
N PRO A 323 12.56 3.97 -1.90
CA PRO A 323 13.29 5.01 -2.62
C PRO A 323 12.34 6.08 -3.20
N PRO A 324 12.81 7.33 -3.32
CA PRO A 324 12.00 8.43 -3.84
C PRO A 324 11.74 8.26 -5.35
N THR A 325 10.51 8.48 -5.78
CA THR A 325 10.17 8.61 -7.21
C THR A 325 10.69 9.93 -7.77
N GLU A 326 10.70 10.09 -9.10
CA GLU A 326 11.07 11.37 -9.73
C GLU A 326 10.17 12.54 -9.31
N ASN A 327 8.88 12.28 -9.04
CA ASN A 327 7.98 13.29 -8.50
C ASN A 327 8.30 13.64 -7.04
N ASP A 328 8.71 12.65 -6.23
CA ASP A 328 9.17 12.91 -4.86
C ASP A 328 10.43 13.78 -4.86
N LYS A 329 11.40 13.46 -5.73
CA LYS A 329 12.64 14.25 -5.87
C LYS A 329 12.35 15.70 -6.26
N LYS A 330 11.46 15.93 -7.24
CA LYS A 330 11.02 17.28 -7.63
C LYS A 330 10.41 18.04 -6.46
N TYR A 331 9.59 17.36 -5.64
CA TYR A 331 8.99 17.98 -4.45
C TYR A 331 10.03 18.29 -3.37
N ILE A 332 10.94 17.36 -3.08
CA ILE A 332 12.05 17.55 -2.13
C ILE A 332 12.90 18.75 -2.54
N GLU A 333 13.30 18.82 -3.81
CA GLU A 333 14.10 19.91 -4.35
C GLU A 333 13.37 21.26 -4.27
N PHE A 334 12.06 21.27 -4.58
CA PHE A 334 11.23 22.45 -4.40
C PHE A 334 11.28 22.97 -2.95
N ILE A 335 11.16 22.09 -1.95
CA ILE A 335 11.23 22.49 -0.54
C ILE A 335 12.61 23.04 -0.19
N LYS A 336 13.69 22.34 -0.58
CA LYS A 336 15.07 22.79 -0.32
C LYS A 336 15.34 24.17 -0.88
N GLN A 337 14.97 24.42 -2.14
CA GLN A 337 15.21 25.69 -2.82
C GLN A 337 14.36 26.85 -2.25
N ASN A 338 13.07 26.61 -1.99
CA ASN A 338 12.15 27.67 -1.60
C ASN A 338 12.23 28.02 -0.11
N LEU A 339 12.49 27.02 0.76
CA LEU A 339 12.57 27.23 2.20
C LEU A 339 14.01 27.38 2.70
N LYS A 340 15.02 27.15 1.84
CA LYS A 340 16.45 27.18 2.20
C LYS A 340 16.78 26.26 3.38
N LEU A 341 16.12 25.10 3.42
CA LEU A 341 16.31 24.10 4.46
C LEU A 341 17.30 23.04 4.00
N ASP A 342 18.29 22.77 4.84
CA ASP A 342 19.23 21.66 4.65
C ASP A 342 18.70 20.42 5.37
N PHE A 343 18.27 19.44 4.58
CA PHE A 343 17.81 18.12 5.04
C PHE A 343 18.06 17.06 3.98
N GLU A 344 18.08 15.79 4.36
CA GLU A 344 18.19 14.66 3.44
C GLU A 344 16.99 13.73 3.56
N TYR A 345 16.74 12.96 2.50
CA TYR A 345 15.85 11.80 2.55
C TYR A 345 16.68 10.56 2.26
N ILE A 346 16.59 9.56 3.13
CA ILE A 346 17.13 8.23 2.89
C ILE A 346 16.01 7.20 2.95
N ASN A 347 16.21 6.08 2.26
CA ASN A 347 15.34 4.92 2.37
C ASN A 347 16.06 3.75 3.06
N VAL A 348 15.30 3.01 3.86
CA VAL A 348 15.79 1.81 4.56
C VAL A 348 14.87 0.65 4.20
N GLU A 349 15.45 -0.39 3.61
CA GLU A 349 14.74 -1.63 3.34
C GLU A 349 14.56 -2.42 4.64
N ILE A 350 13.36 -2.92 4.87
CA ILE A 350 13.03 -3.81 6.00
C ILE A 350 13.06 -5.26 5.52
N GLN A 351 13.39 -6.19 6.40
CA GLN A 351 13.43 -7.63 6.10
C GLN A 351 12.07 -8.32 6.25
#